data_AF-A0AB39XWF0-F1
#
_entry.id   AF-A0AB39XWF0-F1
#
_cell.length_a   1.000
_cell.length_b   1.000
_cell.length_c   1.000
_cell.angle_alpha   90.00
_cell.angle_beta   90.00
_cell.angle_gamma   90.00
#
_symmetry.space_group_name_H-M   'P 1'
#
loop_
_entity.id
_entity.type
_entity.pdbx_description
1 polymer ?
#
loop_
_entity_poly.entity_id
_entity_poly.type
_entity_poly.pdbx_seq_one_letter_code
_entity_poly.pdbx_strand_id
1 'polypeptide(L)'
;MRISRIATFANWCITTVTAVIALGFVGLALKDIPITALSNANPEIIQVAILSVYISCWAYGTSIDTKIQGGIYADDPQGGRVRTGSIVAVAFLAVISVILLSVRSNEVYFALALAAFTTIDVLGWLYLRYWLLPGIIKASRDKFEDEDDYYGQMILNKVASQIIGDWKWRRQIPLALIVLLIILIAVFPRLHEIVAENVHKLVPALPSETIRPLLQDFLLLAFVLVSELWHFGVRLSTLLTIRVLNEMEEKFTLEPAIGRDRSRKPRGRRRRSSG
;
A
#
# COMPACT_ATOMS: atom_id res chain seq x y z
N MET A 1 -6.43 18.42 20.93
CA MET A 1 -6.53 17.23 21.81
C MET A 1 -7.62 16.22 21.40
N ARG A 2 -8.75 16.60 20.78
CA ARG A 2 -9.78 15.63 20.28
C ARG A 2 -9.39 14.87 19.01
N ILE A 3 -8.64 15.49 18.10
CA ILE A 3 -8.23 14.89 16.81
C ILE A 3 -7.26 13.71 17.03
N SER A 4 -6.35 13.79 18.01
CA SER A 4 -5.44 12.66 18.27
C SER A 4 -6.18 11.43 18.79
N ARG A 5 -7.24 11.58 19.60
CA ARG A 5 -8.01 10.43 20.09
C ARG A 5 -8.75 9.69 18.97
N ILE A 6 -9.31 10.43 18.00
CA ILE A 6 -10.00 9.85 16.84
C ILE A 6 -9.01 9.13 15.92
N ALA A 7 -7.85 9.75 15.65
CA ALA A 7 -6.79 9.12 14.85
C ALA A 7 -6.19 7.87 15.54
N THR A 8 -5.99 7.91 16.86
CA THR A 8 -5.52 6.77 17.64
C THR A 8 -6.57 5.64 17.66
N PHE A 9 -7.85 5.98 17.81
CA PHE A 9 -8.93 5.01 17.76
C PHE A 9 -9.09 4.38 16.37
N ALA A 10 -9.02 5.17 15.30
CA ALA A 10 -9.05 4.68 13.92
C ALA A 10 -7.85 3.77 13.63
N ASN A 11 -6.64 4.15 14.05
CA ASN A 11 -5.45 3.31 13.92
C ASN A 11 -5.57 2.01 14.74
N TRP A 12 -6.13 2.08 15.95
CA TRP A 12 -6.39 0.89 16.75
C TRP A 12 -7.41 -0.03 16.06
N CYS A 13 -8.52 0.50 15.56
CA CYS A 13 -9.52 -0.29 14.81
C CYS A 13 -8.92 -0.92 13.55
N ILE A 14 -8.19 -0.15 12.74
CA ILE A 14 -7.52 -0.67 11.54
C ILE A 14 -6.52 -1.75 11.92
N THR A 15 -5.69 -1.53 12.94
CA THR A 15 -4.68 -2.51 13.36
C THR A 15 -5.32 -3.76 13.95
N THR A 16 -6.38 -3.63 14.76
CA THR A 16 -7.12 -4.76 15.33
C THR A 16 -7.85 -5.56 14.25
N VAL A 17 -8.57 -4.90 13.34
CA VAL A 17 -9.24 -5.57 12.22
C VAL A 17 -8.22 -6.24 11.30
N THR A 18 -7.11 -5.57 11.02
CA THR A 18 -5.97 -6.13 10.28
C THR A 18 -5.38 -7.35 10.96
N ALA A 19 -5.14 -7.28 12.26
CA ALA A 19 -4.59 -8.38 13.04
C ALA A 19 -5.58 -9.55 13.12
N VAL A 20 -6.87 -9.28 13.28
CA VAL A 20 -7.93 -10.30 13.29
C VAL A 20 -8.08 -10.93 11.91
N ILE A 21 -7.98 -10.16 10.82
CA ILE A 21 -7.95 -10.70 9.46
C ILE A 21 -6.68 -11.54 9.27
N ALA A 22 -5.50 -11.03 9.60
CA ALA A 22 -4.24 -11.78 9.45
C ALA A 22 -4.22 -13.07 10.30
N LEU A 23 -4.64 -13.00 11.56
CA LEU A 23 -4.73 -14.16 12.46
C LEU A 23 -5.86 -15.11 12.08
N GLY A 24 -7.00 -14.60 11.61
CA GLY A 24 -8.08 -15.39 11.07
C GLY A 24 -7.67 -16.10 9.78
N PHE A 25 -6.89 -15.44 8.92
CA PHE A 25 -6.32 -16.01 7.70
C PHE A 25 -5.28 -17.07 8.03
N VAL A 26 -4.33 -16.80 8.92
CA VAL A 26 -3.35 -17.78 9.38
C VAL A 26 -4.03 -18.95 10.09
N GLY A 27 -5.05 -18.69 10.90
CA GLY A 27 -5.82 -19.72 11.61
C GLY A 27 -6.65 -20.60 10.67
N LEU A 28 -7.34 -20.02 9.69
CA LEU A 28 -8.08 -20.77 8.67
C LEU A 28 -7.14 -21.50 7.71
N ALA A 29 -6.00 -20.91 7.37
CA ALA A 29 -4.98 -21.54 6.54
C ALA A 29 -4.33 -22.74 7.24
N LEU A 30 -3.98 -22.61 8.53
CA LEU A 30 -3.24 -23.65 9.26
C LEU A 30 -4.12 -24.75 9.85
N LYS A 31 -5.43 -24.53 10.01
CA LYS A 31 -6.36 -25.52 10.58
C LYS A 31 -6.39 -26.82 9.79
N ASP A 32 -6.20 -26.75 8.48
CA ASP A 32 -6.35 -27.89 7.58
C ASP A 32 -5.00 -28.43 7.04
N ILE A 33 -3.86 -27.92 7.54
CA ILE A 33 -2.52 -28.29 7.02
C ILE A 33 -1.83 -29.27 7.98
N PRO A 34 -1.67 -30.56 7.61
CA PRO A 34 -0.79 -31.45 8.35
C PRO A 34 0.67 -31.01 8.18
N ILE A 35 1.46 -31.02 9.26
CA ILE A 35 2.87 -30.58 9.29
C ILE A 35 3.75 -31.33 8.27
N THR A 36 3.34 -32.54 7.86
CA THR A 36 3.97 -33.35 6.80
C THR A 36 3.72 -32.84 5.38
N ALA A 37 2.77 -31.92 5.14
CA ALA A 37 2.50 -31.35 3.82
C ALA A 37 3.56 -30.33 3.37
N LEU A 38 4.42 -29.83 4.27
CA LEU A 38 5.56 -29.00 3.85
C LEU A 38 6.63 -29.78 3.08
N SER A 39 6.71 -31.11 3.22
CA SER A 39 7.66 -31.92 2.43
C SER A 39 7.15 -32.25 1.03
N ASN A 40 5.84 -32.12 0.78
CA ASN A 40 5.18 -32.32 -0.51
C ASN A 40 4.47 -31.01 -0.88
N ALA A 41 5.20 -30.05 -1.44
CA ALA A 41 4.76 -28.71 -1.82
C ALA A 41 3.36 -28.67 -2.45
N ASN A 42 2.31 -28.58 -1.62
CA ASN A 42 0.94 -28.47 -2.09
C ASN A 42 0.74 -27.03 -2.61
N PRO A 43 0.47 -26.84 -3.90
CA PRO A 43 0.29 -25.52 -4.51
C PRO A 43 -0.73 -24.66 -3.76
N GLU A 44 -1.85 -25.25 -3.31
CA GLU A 44 -2.90 -24.51 -2.61
C GLU A 44 -2.40 -23.89 -1.29
N ILE A 45 -1.53 -24.62 -0.57
CA ILE A 45 -0.95 -24.14 0.69
C ILE A 45 0.01 -22.97 0.41
N ILE A 46 0.84 -23.11 -0.63
CA ILE A 46 1.79 -22.07 -1.04
C ILE A 46 1.03 -20.80 -1.43
N GLN A 47 0.00 -20.93 -2.26
CA GLN A 47 -0.83 -19.80 -2.68
C GLN A 47 -1.49 -19.09 -1.49
N VAL A 48 -2.08 -19.85 -0.56
CA VAL A 48 -2.69 -19.29 0.66
C VAL A 48 -1.65 -18.56 1.52
N ALA A 49 -0.44 -19.12 1.66
CA ALA A 49 0.65 -18.48 2.39
C ALA A 49 1.07 -17.15 1.73
N ILE A 50 1.25 -17.14 0.40
CA ILE A 50 1.62 -15.93 -0.36
C ILE A 50 0.54 -14.85 -0.19
N LEU A 51 -0.74 -15.20 -0.35
CA LEU A 51 -1.84 -14.25 -0.18
C LEU A 51 -1.95 -13.73 1.25
N SER A 52 -1.73 -14.58 2.25
CA SER A 52 -1.76 -14.18 3.66
C SER A 52 -0.66 -13.19 3.99
N VAL A 53 0.56 -13.42 3.47
CA VAL A 53 1.67 -12.47 3.59
C VAL A 53 1.31 -11.17 2.89
N TYR A 54 0.80 -11.23 1.66
CA TYR A 54 0.43 -10.06 0.87
C TYR A 54 -0.60 -9.17 1.58
N ILE A 55 -1.69 -9.77 2.07
CA ILE A 55 -2.75 -9.07 2.80
C ILE A 55 -2.20 -8.45 4.09
N SER A 56 -1.34 -9.18 4.80
CA SER A 56 -0.71 -8.67 6.03
C SER A 56 0.20 -7.47 5.75
N CYS A 57 1.02 -7.53 4.69
CA CYS A 57 1.86 -6.42 4.25
C CYS A 57 1.03 -5.20 3.85
N TRP A 58 -0.06 -5.40 3.11
CA TRP A 58 -0.96 -4.33 2.70
C TRP A 58 -1.58 -3.63 3.92
N ALA A 59 -2.06 -4.42 4.87
CA ALA A 59 -2.78 -3.91 6.02
C ALA A 59 -1.83 -3.22 7.03
N TYR A 60 -0.63 -3.76 7.25
CA TYR A 60 0.43 -3.09 7.99
C TYR A 60 0.88 -1.79 7.30
N GLY A 61 1.11 -1.86 5.99
CA GLY A 61 1.51 -0.72 5.18
C GLY A 61 0.49 0.42 5.23
N THR A 62 -0.80 0.09 5.17
CA THR A 62 -1.89 1.07 5.29
C THR A 62 -1.89 1.74 6.66
N SER A 63 -1.64 1.01 7.75
CA SER A 63 -1.51 1.59 9.10
C SER A 63 -0.33 2.57 9.21
N ILE A 64 0.79 2.29 8.53
CA ILE A 64 1.90 3.26 8.44
C ILE A 64 1.46 4.48 7.63
N ASP A 65 0.85 4.27 6.47
CA ASP A 65 0.43 5.36 5.58
C ASP A 65 -0.58 6.29 6.29
N THR A 66 -1.54 5.76 7.03
CA THR A 66 -2.51 6.57 7.81
C THR A 66 -1.84 7.34 8.94
N LYS A 67 -0.84 6.77 9.62
CA LYS A 67 -0.06 7.47 10.65
C LYS A 67 0.74 8.63 10.09
N ILE A 68 1.45 8.41 8.98
CA ILE A 68 2.23 9.45 8.30
C ILE A 68 1.30 10.58 7.83
N GLN A 69 0.18 10.24 7.22
CA GLN A 69 -0.82 11.21 6.77
C GLN A 69 -1.42 12.00 7.94
N GLY A 70 -1.83 11.31 9.00
CA GLY A 70 -2.43 11.92 10.18
C GLY A 70 -1.48 12.84 10.96
N GLY A 71 -0.16 12.66 10.81
CA GLY A 71 0.84 13.54 11.41
C GLY A 71 1.08 14.84 10.65
N ILE A 72 0.77 14.88 9.34
CA ILE A 72 1.21 15.98 8.44
C ILE A 72 0.05 16.77 7.85
N TYR A 73 -1.13 16.17 7.68
CA TYR A 73 -2.30 16.92 7.24
C TYR A 73 -2.82 17.81 8.37
N ALA A 74 -2.35 19.06 8.37
CA ALA A 74 -2.58 20.05 9.41
C ALA A 74 -4.01 20.57 9.45
N ASP A 75 -4.74 20.48 8.34
CA ASP A 75 -6.18 20.70 8.28
C ASP A 75 -6.86 19.69 7.34
N ASP A 76 -7.81 18.95 7.89
CA ASP A 76 -8.81 18.26 7.09
C ASP A 76 -10.03 19.19 6.99
N PRO A 77 -10.36 19.72 5.80
CA PRO A 77 -11.53 20.59 5.63
C PRO A 77 -12.85 19.90 6.02
N GLN A 78 -12.86 18.57 6.21
CA GLN A 78 -14.02 17.81 6.69
C GLN A 78 -14.02 17.58 8.21
N GLY A 79 -13.09 18.18 8.96
CA GLY A 79 -13.10 18.22 10.43
C GLY A 79 -12.68 16.91 11.12
N GLY A 80 -11.86 16.08 10.46
CA GLY A 80 -11.27 14.88 11.08
C GLY A 80 -12.27 13.75 11.32
N ARG A 81 -13.40 13.75 10.59
CA ARG A 81 -14.35 12.62 10.58
C ARG A 81 -13.71 11.45 9.85
N VAL A 82 -13.93 10.23 10.35
CA VAL A 82 -13.58 9.02 9.60
C VAL A 82 -14.34 9.09 8.28
N ARG A 83 -13.61 9.37 7.20
CA ARG A 83 -14.21 9.55 5.89
C ARG A 83 -14.81 8.21 5.51
N THR A 84 -16.09 8.18 5.15
CA THR A 84 -16.79 6.95 4.73
C THR A 84 -15.99 6.19 3.66
N GLY A 85 -15.25 6.92 2.82
CA GLY A 85 -14.31 6.36 1.85
C GLY A 85 -13.24 5.43 2.44
N SER A 86 -12.69 5.71 3.64
CA SER A 86 -11.70 4.85 4.28
C SER A 86 -12.32 3.54 4.78
N ILE A 87 -13.54 3.60 5.33
CA ILE A 87 -14.30 2.41 5.75
C ILE A 87 -14.65 1.56 4.52
N VAL A 88 -15.13 2.20 3.46
CA VAL A 88 -15.47 1.55 2.19
C VAL A 88 -14.22 0.90 1.57
N ALA A 89 -13.07 1.57 1.59
CA ALA A 89 -11.82 1.01 1.08
C ALA A 89 -11.38 -0.25 1.85
N VAL A 90 -11.41 -0.21 3.18
CA VAL A 90 -11.08 -1.38 4.02
C VAL A 90 -12.07 -2.52 3.80
N ALA A 91 -13.38 -2.23 3.76
CA ALA A 91 -14.41 -3.23 3.51
C ALA A 91 -14.26 -3.86 2.12
N PHE A 92 -14.01 -3.03 1.11
CA PHE A 92 -13.76 -3.48 -0.26
C PHE A 92 -12.57 -4.45 -0.34
N LEU A 93 -11.49 -4.15 0.38
CA LEU A 93 -10.30 -5.00 0.41
C LEU A 93 -10.48 -6.30 1.18
N ALA A 94 -11.29 -6.29 2.24
CA ALA A 94 -11.70 -7.53 2.90
C ALA A 94 -12.49 -8.41 1.93
N VAL A 95 -13.45 -7.83 1.20
CA VAL A 95 -14.28 -8.55 0.22
C VAL A 95 -13.42 -9.17 -0.89
N ILE A 96 -12.50 -8.41 -1.49
CA ILE A 96 -11.69 -8.93 -2.59
C ILE A 96 -10.68 -9.98 -2.12
N SER A 97 -10.17 -9.87 -0.89
CA SER A 97 -9.32 -10.90 -0.28
C SER A 97 -10.08 -12.22 -0.12
N VAL A 98 -11.34 -12.16 0.31
CA VAL A 98 -12.22 -13.32 0.40
C VAL A 98 -12.49 -13.91 -0.98
N ILE A 99 -12.73 -13.08 -2.00
CA ILE A 99 -12.92 -13.54 -3.39
C ILE A 99 -11.67 -14.29 -3.87
N LEU A 100 -10.48 -13.68 -3.77
CA LEU A 100 -9.21 -14.28 -4.19
C LEU A 100 -8.96 -15.64 -3.53
N LEU A 101 -9.24 -15.77 -2.23
CA LEU A 101 -9.15 -17.04 -1.54
C LEU A 101 -10.21 -18.06 -1.99
N SER A 102 -11.42 -17.61 -2.30
CA SER A 102 -12.54 -18.50 -2.66
C SER A 102 -12.38 -19.09 -4.05
N VAL A 103 -11.75 -18.36 -4.97
CA VAL A 103 -11.51 -18.81 -6.35
C VAL A 103 -10.13 -19.44 -6.55
N ARG A 104 -9.34 -19.61 -5.50
CA ARG A 104 -7.92 -20.02 -5.58
C ARG A 104 -7.69 -21.34 -6.31
N SER A 105 -8.61 -22.30 -6.17
CA SER A 105 -8.52 -23.63 -6.79
C SER A 105 -8.83 -23.64 -8.29
N ASN A 106 -9.34 -22.53 -8.84
CA ASN A 106 -9.57 -22.38 -10.27
C ASN A 106 -8.63 -21.31 -10.83
N GLU A 107 -7.62 -21.75 -11.58
CA GLU A 107 -6.57 -20.90 -12.14
C GLU A 107 -7.11 -19.70 -12.91
N VAL A 108 -8.13 -19.91 -13.75
CA VAL A 108 -8.75 -18.87 -14.58
C VAL A 108 -9.49 -17.85 -13.72
N TYR A 109 -10.36 -18.31 -12.81
CA TYR A 109 -11.11 -17.40 -11.93
C TYR A 109 -10.19 -16.64 -10.99
N PHE A 110 -9.12 -17.28 -10.50
CA PHE A 110 -8.10 -16.62 -9.71
C PHE A 110 -7.39 -15.52 -10.51
N ALA A 111 -6.93 -15.82 -11.73
CA ALA A 111 -6.28 -14.85 -12.60
C ALA A 111 -7.18 -13.64 -12.88
N LEU A 112 -8.46 -13.88 -13.18
CA LEU A 112 -9.45 -12.82 -13.41
C LEU A 112 -9.73 -11.99 -12.15
N ALA A 113 -9.85 -12.63 -10.98
CA ALA A 113 -10.02 -11.93 -9.71
C ALA A 113 -8.80 -11.05 -9.37
N LEU A 114 -7.58 -11.55 -9.62
CA LEU A 114 -6.35 -10.78 -9.43
C LEU A 114 -6.27 -9.60 -10.40
N ALA A 115 -6.73 -9.77 -11.64
CA ALA A 115 -6.81 -8.69 -12.63
C ALA A 115 -7.82 -7.61 -12.24
N ALA A 116 -9.00 -8.00 -11.77
CA ALA A 116 -9.99 -7.08 -11.24
C ALA A 116 -9.45 -6.32 -10.03
N PHE A 117 -8.82 -7.02 -9.09
CA PHE A 117 -8.15 -6.41 -7.93
C PHE A 117 -7.13 -5.36 -8.35
N THR A 118 -6.22 -5.73 -9.25
CA THR A 118 -5.15 -4.85 -9.76
C THR A 118 -5.73 -3.63 -10.47
N THR A 119 -6.80 -3.80 -11.24
CA THR A 119 -7.52 -2.71 -11.91
C THR A 119 -8.11 -1.75 -10.89
N ILE A 120 -8.73 -2.28 -9.84
CA ILE A 120 -9.37 -1.46 -8.80
C ILE A 120 -8.32 -0.73 -7.95
N ASP A 121 -7.15 -1.31 -7.67
CA ASP A 121 -6.04 -0.60 -7.03
C ASP A 121 -5.62 0.65 -7.85
N VAL A 122 -5.52 0.51 -9.17
CA VAL A 122 -5.22 1.64 -10.06
C VAL A 122 -6.32 2.68 -10.03
N LEU A 123 -7.58 2.27 -10.18
CA LEU A 123 -8.72 3.19 -10.16
C LEU A 123 -8.83 3.92 -8.82
N GLY A 124 -8.62 3.20 -7.71
CA GLY A 124 -8.58 3.76 -6.36
C GLY A 124 -7.47 4.80 -6.22
N TRP A 125 -6.28 4.51 -6.73
CA TRP A 125 -5.18 5.48 -6.74
C TRP A 125 -5.47 6.70 -7.62
N LEU A 126 -6.03 6.53 -8.83
CA LEU A 126 -6.41 7.65 -9.70
C LEU A 126 -7.47 8.51 -9.03
N TYR A 127 -8.45 7.90 -8.35
CA TYR A 127 -9.43 8.62 -7.54
C TYR A 127 -8.76 9.44 -6.43
N LEU A 128 -7.80 8.86 -5.69
CA LEU A 128 -7.04 9.59 -4.68
C LEU A 128 -6.25 10.77 -5.28
N ARG A 129 -5.57 10.54 -6.41
CA ARG A 129 -4.70 11.51 -7.09
C ARG A 129 -5.46 12.69 -7.65
N TYR A 130 -6.60 12.46 -8.30
CA TYR A 130 -7.30 13.53 -9.04
C TYR A 130 -8.47 14.14 -8.26
N TRP A 131 -9.08 13.41 -7.34
CA TRP A 131 -10.32 13.86 -6.69
C TRP A 131 -10.15 14.09 -5.19
N LEU A 132 -9.58 13.12 -4.47
CA LEU A 132 -9.61 13.16 -3.00
C LEU A 132 -8.56 14.10 -2.38
N LEU A 133 -7.30 13.91 -2.77
CA LEU A 133 -6.15 14.50 -2.10
C LEU A 133 -5.77 15.92 -2.54
N PRO A 134 -6.02 16.39 -3.79
CA PRO A 134 -5.63 17.74 -4.19
C PRO A 134 -6.15 18.84 -3.27
N GLY A 135 -7.41 18.74 -2.84
CA GLY A 135 -8.01 19.71 -1.91
C GLY A 135 -7.35 19.71 -0.52
N ILE A 136 -7.04 18.52 0.02
CA ILE A 136 -6.40 18.36 1.34
C ILE A 136 -4.96 18.87 1.30
N ILE A 137 -4.21 18.50 0.25
CA ILE A 137 -2.82 18.91 0.07
C ILE A 137 -2.74 20.43 -0.10
N LYS A 138 -3.67 21.03 -0.85
CA LYS A 138 -3.72 22.49 -1.00
C LYS A 138 -4.03 23.18 0.33
N ALA A 139 -5.08 22.77 1.04
CA ALA A 139 -5.43 23.37 2.34
C ALA A 139 -4.29 23.25 3.37
N SER A 140 -3.62 22.09 3.43
CA SER A 140 -2.46 21.90 4.31
C SER A 140 -1.28 22.77 3.90
N ARG A 141 -1.03 22.93 2.59
CA ARG A 141 0.03 23.80 2.07
C ARG A 141 -0.21 25.27 2.42
N ASP A 142 -1.43 25.76 2.18
CA ASP A 142 -1.81 27.14 2.46
C ASP A 142 -1.60 27.46 3.95
N LYS A 143 -1.93 26.51 4.84
CA LYS A 143 -1.69 26.63 6.28
C LYS A 143 -0.21 26.70 6.65
N PHE A 144 0.62 25.79 6.13
CA PHE A 144 2.07 25.86 6.39
C PHE A 144 2.70 27.11 5.78
N GLU A 145 2.13 27.65 4.69
CA GLU A 145 2.57 28.91 4.11
C GLU A 145 2.22 30.13 4.97
N ASP A 146 1.01 30.16 5.55
CA ASP A 146 0.56 31.19 6.47
C ASP A 146 1.33 31.19 7.81
N GLU A 147 1.81 30.02 8.25
CA GLU A 147 2.59 29.85 9.48
C GLU A 147 4.11 30.02 9.26
N ASP A 148 4.56 30.29 8.02
CA ASP A 148 5.97 30.30 7.62
C ASP A 148 6.72 28.99 7.98
N ASP A 149 6.01 27.86 8.00
CA ASP A 149 6.56 26.53 8.32
C ASP A 149 7.10 25.84 7.04
N TYR A 150 8.37 26.10 6.74
CA TYR A 150 9.05 25.54 5.58
C TYR A 150 9.31 24.03 5.70
N TYR A 151 9.58 23.53 6.91
CA TYR A 151 9.80 22.09 7.14
C TYR A 151 8.51 21.31 6.92
N GLY A 152 7.38 21.80 7.45
CA GLY A 152 6.04 21.26 7.22
C GLY A 152 5.69 21.19 5.73
N GLN A 153 6.01 22.22 4.95
CA GLN A 153 5.82 22.20 3.49
C GLN A 153 6.67 21.12 2.79
N MET A 154 7.95 20.97 3.17
CA MET A 154 8.82 19.95 2.59
C MET A 154 8.32 18.54 2.92
N ILE A 155 7.92 18.31 4.17
CA ILE A 155 7.36 17.04 4.60
C ILE A 155 6.05 16.76 3.86
N LEU A 156 5.14 17.73 3.76
CA LEU A 156 3.88 17.60 3.02
C LEU A 156 4.13 17.20 1.56
N ASN A 157 5.08 17.84 0.88
CA ASN A 157 5.44 17.50 -0.49
C ASN A 157 5.97 16.07 -0.60
N LYS A 158 6.81 15.62 0.35
CA LYS A 158 7.35 14.26 0.36
C LYS A 158 6.24 13.22 0.60
N VAL A 159 5.36 13.46 1.57
CA VAL A 159 4.21 12.58 1.88
C VAL A 159 3.22 12.54 0.72
N ALA A 160 2.91 13.68 0.10
CA ALA A 160 2.07 13.73 -1.09
C ALA A 160 2.69 12.92 -2.23
N SER A 161 4.00 13.07 -2.49
CA SER A 161 4.71 12.30 -3.51
C SER A 161 4.68 10.79 -3.23
N GLN A 162 4.77 10.37 -1.97
CA GLN A 162 4.56 8.96 -1.59
C GLN A 162 3.18 8.46 -2.00
N ILE A 163 2.11 9.23 -1.81
CA ILE A 163 0.75 8.71 -2.02
C ILE A 163 0.31 8.81 -3.48
N ILE A 164 0.55 9.97 -4.11
CA ILE A 164 0.04 10.30 -5.45
C ILE A 164 1.11 10.43 -6.53
N GLY A 165 2.38 10.16 -6.20
CA GLY A 165 3.50 10.32 -7.11
C GLY A 165 3.54 9.32 -8.26
N ASP A 166 4.30 9.65 -9.30
CA ASP A 166 4.41 8.87 -10.53
C ASP A 166 5.13 7.52 -10.37
N TRP A 167 5.76 7.29 -9.21
CA TRP A 167 6.33 5.99 -8.89
C TRP A 167 5.28 4.86 -8.95
N LYS A 168 4.01 5.18 -8.69
CA LYS A 168 2.88 4.25 -8.80
C LYS A 168 2.73 3.71 -10.22
N TRP A 169 2.92 4.54 -11.25
CA TRP A 169 2.92 4.08 -12.65
C TRP A 169 4.08 3.14 -12.92
N ARG A 170 5.28 3.48 -12.44
CA ARG A 170 6.48 2.63 -12.60
C ARG A 170 6.32 1.27 -11.94
N ARG A 171 5.58 1.20 -10.83
CA ARG A 171 5.18 -0.06 -10.18
C ARG A 171 4.06 -0.77 -10.92
N GLN A 172 3.08 -0.04 -11.43
CA GLN A 172 1.89 -0.65 -12.00
C GLN A 172 2.14 -1.38 -13.32
N ILE A 173 3.05 -0.87 -14.15
CA ILE A 173 3.42 -1.50 -15.42
C ILE A 173 3.90 -2.95 -15.21
N PRO A 174 4.94 -3.23 -14.40
CA PRO A 174 5.38 -4.61 -14.18
C PRO A 174 4.31 -5.48 -13.50
N LEU A 175 3.50 -4.94 -12.59
CA LEU A 175 2.39 -5.70 -12.00
C LEU A 175 1.34 -6.11 -13.05
N ALA A 176 0.96 -5.19 -13.95
CA ALA A 176 0.03 -5.49 -15.04
C ALA A 176 0.60 -6.53 -16.01
N LEU A 177 1.90 -6.49 -16.29
CA LEU A 177 2.57 -7.50 -17.11
C LEU A 177 2.55 -8.87 -16.45
N ILE A 178 2.84 -8.96 -15.14
CA ILE A 178 2.78 -10.23 -14.40
C ILE A 178 1.35 -10.79 -14.40
N VAL A 179 0.34 -9.95 -14.13
CA VAL A 179 -1.07 -10.37 -14.16
C VAL A 179 -1.47 -10.84 -15.56
N LEU A 180 -1.05 -10.14 -16.61
CA LEU A 180 -1.31 -10.58 -17.99
C LEU A 180 -0.70 -11.95 -18.26
N LEU A 181 0.53 -12.20 -17.81
CA LEU A 181 1.18 -13.52 -17.94
C LEU A 181 0.41 -14.61 -17.18
N ILE A 182 -0.07 -14.33 -15.96
CA ILE A 182 -0.90 -15.25 -15.18
C ILE A 182 -2.19 -15.59 -15.95
N ILE A 183 -2.88 -14.59 -16.51
CA ILE A 183 -4.09 -14.81 -17.33
C ILE A 183 -3.77 -15.66 -18.56
N LEU A 184 -2.70 -15.33 -19.29
CA LEU A 184 -2.33 -16.07 -20.49
C LEU A 184 -2.01 -17.54 -20.18
N ILE A 185 -1.30 -17.82 -19.09
CA ILE A 185 -1.00 -19.19 -18.67
C ILE A 185 -2.27 -19.93 -18.26
N ALA A 186 -3.13 -19.30 -17.46
CA ALA A 186 -4.37 -19.91 -16.99
C ALA A 186 -5.38 -20.20 -18.12
N VAL A 187 -5.44 -19.33 -19.14
CA VAL A 187 -6.40 -19.46 -20.26
C VAL A 187 -5.88 -20.35 -21.39
N PHE A 188 -4.57 -20.43 -21.59
CA PHE A 188 -3.95 -21.18 -22.70
C PHE A 188 -3.09 -22.35 -22.19
N PRO A 189 -3.66 -23.56 -22.02
CA PRO A 189 -2.92 -24.73 -21.49
C PRO A 189 -1.64 -25.07 -22.26
N ARG A 190 -1.64 -24.85 -23.58
CA ARG A 190 -0.45 -25.07 -24.42
C ARG A 190 0.70 -24.11 -24.06
N LEU A 191 0.38 -22.87 -23.71
CA LEU A 191 1.39 -21.91 -23.25
C LEU A 191 1.95 -22.32 -21.89
N HIS A 192 1.09 -22.78 -20.98
CA HIS A 192 1.48 -23.33 -19.69
C HIS A 192 2.49 -24.46 -19.82
N GLU A 193 2.23 -25.42 -20.71
CA GLU A 193 3.13 -26.55 -21.00
C GLU A 193 4.47 -26.08 -21.57
N ILE A 194 4.45 -25.21 -22.58
CA ILE A 194 5.68 -24.64 -23.17
C ILE A 194 6.52 -23.92 -22.12
N VAL A 195 5.90 -23.13 -21.24
CA VAL A 195 6.64 -22.40 -20.19
C VAL A 195 7.21 -23.38 -19.18
N ALA A 196 6.44 -24.38 -18.72
CA ALA A 196 6.92 -25.39 -17.78
C ALA A 196 8.11 -26.19 -18.35
N GLU A 197 8.06 -26.58 -19.62
CA GLU A 197 9.17 -27.26 -20.31
C GLU A 197 10.42 -26.39 -20.41
N ASN A 198 10.26 -25.09 -20.73
CA ASN A 198 11.40 -24.18 -20.78
C ASN A 198 12.02 -23.93 -19.41
N VAL A 199 11.21 -23.86 -18.35
CA VAL A 199 11.72 -23.77 -16.97
C VAL A 199 12.45 -25.06 -16.59
N HIS A 200 11.92 -26.24 -16.94
CA HIS A 200 12.61 -27.51 -16.72
C HIS A 200 13.98 -27.57 -17.40
N LYS A 201 14.10 -27.04 -18.63
CA LYS A 201 15.40 -26.93 -19.32
C LYS A 201 16.41 -26.04 -18.58
N LEU A 202 15.95 -25.00 -17.90
CA LEU A 202 16.80 -24.10 -17.10
C LEU A 202 17.15 -24.68 -15.73
N VAL A 203 16.23 -25.46 -15.13
CA VAL A 203 16.41 -26.11 -13.82
C VAL A 203 16.09 -27.60 -13.96
N PRO A 204 17.03 -28.42 -14.52
CA PRO A 204 16.77 -29.83 -14.80
C PRO A 204 16.49 -30.67 -13.55
N ALA A 205 16.87 -30.16 -12.37
CA ALA A 205 16.66 -30.82 -11.09
C ALA A 205 15.18 -30.92 -10.68
N LEU A 206 14.28 -30.14 -11.30
CA LEU A 206 12.85 -30.15 -11.02
C LEU A 206 12.08 -30.76 -12.19
N PRO A 207 11.31 -31.85 -12.00
CA PRO A 207 10.46 -32.41 -13.05
C PRO A 207 9.42 -31.41 -13.56
N SER A 208 9.11 -31.45 -14.86
CA SER A 208 8.09 -30.58 -15.48
C SER A 208 6.70 -30.76 -14.85
N GLU A 209 6.37 -31.97 -14.41
CA GLU A 209 5.12 -32.29 -13.70
C GLU A 209 4.99 -31.57 -12.36
N THR A 210 6.11 -31.31 -11.67
CA THR A 210 6.14 -30.52 -10.43
C THR A 210 6.10 -29.02 -10.73
N ILE A 211 6.76 -28.58 -11.80
CA ILE A 211 6.82 -27.15 -12.18
C ILE A 211 5.46 -26.62 -12.61
N ARG A 212 4.71 -27.41 -13.38
CA ARG A 212 3.43 -27.00 -13.97
C ARG A 212 2.45 -26.42 -12.93
N PRO A 213 2.06 -27.13 -11.86
CA PRO A 213 1.12 -26.59 -10.88
C PRO A 213 1.68 -25.41 -10.07
N LEU A 214 3.01 -25.30 -9.94
CA LEU A 214 3.66 -24.24 -9.16
C LEU A 214 3.85 -22.94 -9.96
N LEU A 215 3.74 -22.98 -11.28
CA LEU A 215 4.08 -21.84 -12.14
C LEU A 215 3.23 -20.60 -11.80
N GLN A 216 1.94 -20.79 -11.55
CA GLN A 216 1.04 -19.70 -11.14
C GLN A 216 1.41 -19.15 -9.77
N ASP A 217 1.80 -20.00 -8.82
CA ASP A 217 2.24 -19.57 -7.48
C ASP A 217 3.54 -18.78 -7.53
N PHE A 218 4.50 -19.18 -8.37
CA PHE A 218 5.72 -18.41 -8.60
C PHE A 218 5.44 -17.03 -9.18
N LEU A 219 4.52 -16.93 -10.15
CA LEU A 219 4.12 -15.65 -10.72
C LEU A 219 3.36 -14.78 -9.70
N LEU A 220 2.52 -15.38 -8.87
CA LEU A 220 1.85 -14.70 -7.76
C LEU A 220 2.88 -14.20 -6.73
N LEU A 221 3.88 -15.00 -6.38
CA LEU A 221 4.95 -14.58 -5.49
C LEU A 221 5.75 -13.42 -6.10
N ALA A 222 6.08 -13.50 -7.40
CA ALA A 222 6.74 -12.39 -8.10
C ALA A 222 5.89 -11.12 -8.09
N PHE A 223 4.57 -11.24 -8.31
CA PHE A 223 3.63 -10.13 -8.18
C PHE A 223 3.70 -9.49 -6.78
N VAL A 224 3.64 -10.30 -5.72
CA VAL A 224 3.69 -9.83 -4.33
C VAL A 224 5.03 -9.16 -4.03
N LEU A 225 6.16 -9.76 -4.42
CA LEU A 225 7.48 -9.20 -4.19
C LEU A 225 7.65 -7.86 -4.90
N VAL A 226 7.26 -7.75 -6.17
CA VAL A 226 7.33 -6.49 -6.92
C VAL A 226 6.42 -5.43 -6.30
N SER A 227 5.20 -5.80 -5.87
CA SER A 227 4.28 -4.88 -5.20
C SER A 227 4.89 -4.34 -3.91
N GLU A 228 5.30 -5.24 -3.02
CA GLU A 228 5.65 -4.90 -1.65
C GLU A 228 7.04 -4.28 -1.52
N LEU A 229 8.04 -4.74 -2.27
CA LEU A 229 9.38 -4.13 -2.24
C LEU A 229 9.32 -2.67 -2.71
N TRP A 230 8.51 -2.37 -3.72
CA TRP A 230 8.37 -1.01 -4.23
C TRP A 230 7.69 -0.08 -3.22
N HIS A 231 6.58 -0.54 -2.63
CA HIS A 231 5.88 0.19 -1.56
C HIS A 231 6.80 0.41 -0.36
N PHE A 232 7.50 -0.63 0.08
CA PHE A 232 8.41 -0.56 1.21
C PHE A 232 9.55 0.42 0.96
N GLY A 233 10.18 0.38 -0.22
CA GLY A 233 11.25 1.31 -0.59
C GLY A 233 10.80 2.77 -0.56
N VAL A 234 9.61 3.07 -1.08
CA VAL A 234 9.04 4.44 -1.04
C VAL A 234 8.71 4.86 0.39
N ARG A 235 8.05 3.99 1.18
CA ARG A 235 7.72 4.28 2.59
C ARG A 235 8.97 4.52 3.42
N LEU A 236 10.00 3.69 3.27
CA LEU A 236 11.27 3.83 3.98
C LEU A 236 11.96 5.15 3.60
N SER A 237 12.01 5.49 2.31
CA SER A 237 12.57 6.77 1.86
C SER A 237 11.84 7.96 2.49
N THR A 238 10.51 7.94 2.55
CA THR A 238 9.73 9.01 3.18
C THR A 238 9.97 9.08 4.67
N LEU A 239 9.94 7.96 5.39
CA LEU A 239 10.18 7.92 6.84
C LEU A 239 11.55 8.48 7.20
N LEU A 240 12.60 8.07 6.48
CA LEU A 240 13.95 8.60 6.67
C LEU A 240 14.01 10.10 6.36
N THR A 241 13.36 10.56 5.30
CA THR A 241 13.31 11.99 4.95
C THR A 241 12.63 12.80 6.05
N ILE A 242 11.49 12.34 6.56
CA ILE A 242 10.77 13.02 7.65
C ILE A 242 11.64 13.10 8.90
N ARG A 243 12.30 12.00 9.27
CA ARG A 243 13.18 11.96 10.44
C ARG A 243 14.31 12.97 10.32
N VAL A 244 14.99 13.00 9.17
CA VAL A 244 16.08 13.95 8.91
C VAL A 244 15.58 15.39 8.96
N LEU A 245 14.42 15.68 8.37
CA LEU A 245 13.84 17.03 8.39
C LEU A 245 13.49 17.48 9.81
N ASN A 246 12.92 16.60 10.64
CA ASN A 246 12.62 16.92 12.04
C ASN A 246 13.92 17.17 12.85
N GLU A 247 14.95 16.34 12.66
CA GLU A 247 16.25 16.54 13.33
C GLU A 247 16.94 17.84 12.87
N MET A 248 16.70 18.27 11.63
CA MET A 248 17.19 19.54 11.11
C MET A 248 16.41 20.74 11.66
N GLU A 249 15.09 20.63 11.81
CA GLU A 249 14.25 21.68 12.39
C GLU A 249 14.68 22.05 13.82
N GLU A 250 15.08 21.06 14.61
CA GLU A 250 15.60 21.27 15.97
C GLU A 250 16.92 22.06 16.00
N LYS A 251 17.69 22.06 14.90
CA LYS A 251 19.07 22.58 14.85
C LYS A 251 19.24 23.79 13.94
N PHE A 252 18.39 23.95 12.93
CA PHE A 252 18.54 24.92 11.85
C PHE A 252 17.21 25.58 11.50
N THR A 253 17.22 26.90 11.34
CA THR A 253 16.09 27.65 10.79
C THR A 253 16.22 27.71 9.28
N LEU A 254 15.20 27.27 8.55
CA LEU A 254 15.12 27.47 7.10
C LEU A 254 14.57 28.86 6.81
N GLU A 255 15.27 29.60 5.97
CA GLU A 255 14.79 30.86 5.39
C GLU A 255 14.48 30.66 3.90
N PRO A 256 13.49 31.40 3.36
CA PRO A 256 13.22 31.37 1.94
C PRO A 256 14.45 31.86 1.17
N ALA A 257 14.77 31.22 0.04
CA ALA A 257 15.86 31.67 -0.82
C ALA A 257 15.69 33.16 -1.16
N ILE A 258 16.75 33.94 -0.92
CA ILE A 258 16.81 35.40 -1.08
C ILE A 258 16.27 35.76 -2.49
N GLY A 259 15.11 36.41 -2.54
CA GLY A 259 14.47 36.82 -3.81
C GLY A 259 12.94 36.69 -3.87
N ARG A 260 12.29 35.99 -2.93
CA ARG A 260 10.83 36.13 -2.72
C ARG A 260 10.57 37.27 -1.73
N ASP A 261 10.51 38.49 -2.25
CA ASP A 261 10.08 39.68 -1.51
C ASP A 261 8.60 39.54 -1.16
N ARG A 262 8.30 38.84 -0.06
CA ARG A 262 6.95 38.82 0.52
C ARG A 262 6.78 40.15 1.23
N SER A 263 5.98 41.04 0.64
CA SER A 263 5.47 42.24 1.32
C SER A 263 5.00 41.82 2.72
N ARG A 264 5.72 42.26 3.75
CA ARG A 264 5.45 41.92 5.15
C ARG A 264 3.98 42.18 5.45
N LYS A 265 3.15 41.13 5.54
CA LYS A 265 1.86 41.26 6.22
C LYS A 265 2.18 41.63 7.68
N PRO A 266 1.57 42.67 8.25
CA PRO A 266 1.85 43.07 9.62
C PRO A 266 1.56 41.89 10.54
N ARG A 267 2.58 41.42 11.28
CA ARG A 267 2.39 40.40 12.32
C ARG A 267 1.43 40.97 13.37
N GLY A 268 0.16 40.57 13.27
CA GLY A 268 -0.82 40.76 14.32
C GLY A 268 -0.28 40.10 15.58
N ARG A 269 0.11 40.92 16.55
CA ARG A 269 0.68 40.53 17.84
C ARG A 269 -0.34 39.61 18.53
N ARG A 270 -0.17 38.28 18.42
CA ARG A 270 -0.94 37.31 19.19
C ARG A 270 -0.65 37.55 20.67
N ARG A 271 -1.57 38.22 21.37
CA ARG A 271 -1.65 38.20 22.83
C ARG A 271 -1.90 36.74 23.23
N ARG A 272 -0.88 36.07 23.78
CA ARG A 272 -1.09 34.86 24.57
C ARG A 272 -1.89 35.28 25.80
N SER A 273 -3.18 34.96 25.82
CA SER A 273 -3.95 34.93 27.07
C SER A 273 -3.51 33.68 27.82
N SER A 274 -2.73 33.89 28.88
CA SER A 274 -2.53 32.91 29.94
C SER A 274 -3.86 32.66 30.64
N GLY A 275 -4.36 31.42 30.54
CA GLY A 275 -5.55 30.90 31.22
C GLY A 275 -5.50 29.39 31.18
#